data_AF-A0A9D3Y1Y6-F1
#
_entry.id   AF-A0A9D3Y1Y6-F1
#
_cell.length_a   1.000
_cell.length_b   1.000
_cell.length_c   1.000
_cell.angle_alpha   90.00
_cell.angle_beta   90.00
_cell.angle_gamma   90.00
#
_symmetry.space_group_name_H-M   'P 1'
#
loop_
_entity.id
_entity.type
_entity.pdbx_description
1 polymer ?
#
loop_
_entity_poly.entity_id
_entity_poly.type
_entity_poly.pdbx_seq_one_letter_code
_entity_poly.pdbx_strand_id
1 'polypeptide(L)'
;MQGSYAELERNMVETMQLNIQSFLVQCEDNSVNETHAHVENSVDEMRQKIYSLLAEFENSAIKENKEELTLKQAPLLSVINTCIRHHIELLRVYEALRKVKDRTELSLITGYKCQDKIQQSEIYMNENFSDEVFTIQGKSTHNVRMSSDSKTCWITAMLVLPDGQFLVADWGNHKVKLLNQQYQVVSHCGVSAQSICQITPSEVAVTVDDWINTHEVQFITFNQSQLVTGRHFKLQHSCYGIARHHGDLFICSGNALFKYSLSGELVCKLYEDASGLVTGNTHGGFILI
;
A
#
# COMPACT_ATOMS: atom_id res chain seq x y z
N MET A 1 -32.08 0.47 -11.84
CA MET A 1 -31.34 1.46 -11.01
C MET A 1 -29.90 1.05 -10.71
N GLN A 2 -29.60 -0.17 -10.24
CA GLN A 2 -28.22 -0.58 -9.92
C GLN A 2 -27.20 -0.40 -11.07
N GLY A 3 -27.58 -0.63 -12.33
CA GLY A 3 -26.68 -0.39 -13.48
C GLY A 3 -26.30 1.07 -13.69
N SER A 4 -27.16 2.02 -13.30
CA SER A 4 -26.91 3.46 -13.48
C SER A 4 -25.87 4.01 -12.50
N TYR A 5 -25.75 3.43 -11.30
CA TYR A 5 -24.79 3.89 -10.29
C TYR A 5 -23.39 3.35 -10.55
N ALA A 6 -23.26 2.09 -10.97
CA ALA A 6 -21.97 1.52 -11.36
C ALA A 6 -21.39 2.21 -12.60
N GLU A 7 -22.25 2.60 -13.54
CA GLU A 7 -21.84 3.38 -14.72
C GLU A 7 -21.47 4.83 -14.35
N LEU A 8 -22.21 5.45 -13.43
CA LEU A 8 -21.86 6.77 -12.88
C LEU A 8 -20.50 6.73 -12.15
N GLU A 9 -20.26 5.73 -11.30
CA GLU A 9 -18.99 5.53 -10.59
C GLU A 9 -17.84 5.37 -11.58
N ARG A 10 -18.00 4.49 -12.58
CA ARG A 10 -17.01 4.28 -13.63
C ARG A 10 -16.69 5.57 -14.38
N ASN A 11 -17.71 6.29 -14.84
CA ASN A 11 -17.53 7.54 -15.59
C ASN A 11 -16.83 8.61 -14.74
N MET A 12 -17.12 8.66 -13.44
CA MET A 12 -16.45 9.59 -12.52
C MET A 12 -14.98 9.21 -12.34
N VAL A 13 -14.66 7.95 -12.07
CA VAL A 13 -13.28 7.47 -11.92
C VAL A 13 -12.48 7.68 -13.20
N GLU A 14 -13.03 7.36 -14.37
CA GLU A 14 -12.37 7.57 -15.66
C GLU A 14 -12.12 9.06 -15.93
N THR A 15 -13.10 9.93 -15.68
CA THR A 15 -12.93 11.39 -15.81
C THR A 15 -11.82 11.89 -14.87
N MET A 16 -11.76 11.36 -13.65
CA MET A 16 -10.74 11.74 -12.68
C MET A 16 -9.35 11.28 -13.08
N GLN A 17 -9.20 10.06 -13.59
CA GLN A 17 -7.94 9.55 -14.11
C GLN A 17 -7.47 10.36 -15.32
N LEU A 18 -8.37 10.70 -16.24
CA LEU A 18 -8.07 11.56 -17.38
C LEU A 18 -7.65 12.96 -16.95
N ASN A 19 -8.31 13.54 -15.94
CA ASN A 19 -7.92 14.84 -15.39
C ASN A 19 -6.55 14.78 -14.71
N ILE A 20 -6.25 13.72 -13.94
CA ILE A 20 -4.93 13.53 -13.32
C ILE A 20 -3.85 13.31 -14.38
N GLN A 21 -4.11 12.50 -15.41
CA GLN A 21 -3.16 12.26 -16.49
C GLN A 21 -2.93 13.52 -17.34
N SER A 22 -4.00 14.22 -17.72
CA SER A 22 -3.90 15.49 -18.44
C SER A 22 -3.13 16.52 -17.62
N PHE A 23 -3.38 16.57 -16.31
CA PHE A 23 -2.64 17.39 -15.37
C PHE A 23 -1.13 17.05 -15.34
N LEU A 24 -0.77 15.77 -15.24
CA LEU A 24 0.63 15.33 -15.23
C LEU A 24 1.36 15.68 -16.53
N VAL A 25 0.69 15.55 -17.68
CA VAL A 25 1.25 15.94 -18.98
C VAL A 25 1.44 17.46 -19.06
N GLN A 26 0.46 18.26 -18.60
CA GLN A 26 0.57 19.72 -18.58
C GLN A 26 1.66 20.23 -17.62
N CYS A 27 1.96 19.50 -16.54
CA CYS A 27 3.07 19.84 -15.63
C CYS A 27 4.45 19.81 -16.31
N GLU A 28 4.63 18.95 -17.33
CA GLU A 28 5.90 18.83 -18.04
C GLU A 28 6.13 20.04 -18.96
N ASP A 29 5.06 20.57 -19.54
CA ASP A 29 5.13 21.60 -20.57
C ASP A 29 4.92 23.03 -20.06
N ASN A 30 4.12 23.24 -19.00
CA ASN A 30 3.70 24.58 -18.55
C ASN A 30 4.50 25.15 -17.38
N SER A 31 4.26 26.42 -17.05
CA SER A 31 4.83 27.08 -15.87
C SER A 31 4.11 26.62 -14.59
N VAL A 32 4.82 26.58 -13.45
CA VAL A 32 4.27 26.12 -12.15
C VAL A 32 2.98 26.86 -11.76
N ASN A 33 2.83 28.13 -12.15
CA ASN A 33 1.65 28.94 -11.84
C ASN A 33 0.41 28.52 -12.65
N GLU A 34 0.57 28.17 -13.92
CA GLU A 34 -0.53 27.66 -14.76
C GLU A 34 -0.99 26.29 -14.28
N THR A 35 -0.03 25.46 -13.86
CA THR A 35 -0.27 24.16 -13.23
C THR A 35 -1.11 24.29 -11.95
N HIS A 36 -0.80 25.26 -11.07
CA HIS A 36 -1.57 25.49 -9.84
C HIS A 36 -3.03 25.86 -10.13
N ALA A 37 -3.27 26.80 -11.05
CA ALA A 37 -4.62 27.24 -11.41
C ALA A 37 -5.46 26.11 -12.01
N HIS A 38 -4.86 25.22 -12.80
CA HIS A 38 -5.57 24.08 -13.39
C HIS A 38 -5.99 23.05 -12.32
N VAL A 39 -5.15 22.78 -11.31
CA VAL A 39 -5.52 21.88 -10.20
C VAL A 39 -6.61 22.49 -9.33
N GLU A 40 -6.51 23.78 -9.01
CA GLU A 40 -7.54 24.49 -8.23
C GLU A 40 -8.92 24.36 -8.89
N ASN A 41 -8.99 24.62 -10.20
CA ASN A 41 -10.24 24.45 -10.96
C ASN A 41 -10.74 22.99 -10.92
N SER A 42 -9.85 22.01 -11.06
CA SER A 42 -10.21 20.59 -11.01
C SER A 42 -10.71 20.15 -9.62
N VAL A 43 -10.10 20.65 -8.55
CA VAL A 43 -10.53 20.43 -7.15
C VAL A 43 -11.94 21.01 -6.96
N ASP A 44 -12.18 22.22 -7.45
CA ASP A 44 -13.47 22.90 -7.29
C ASP A 44 -14.59 22.25 -8.10
N GLU A 45 -14.33 21.83 -9.35
CA GLU A 45 -15.30 21.06 -10.14
C GLU A 45 -15.73 19.77 -9.43
N MET A 46 -14.76 19.08 -8.83
CA MET A 46 -15.02 17.84 -8.08
C MET A 46 -15.82 18.10 -6.81
N ARG A 47 -15.49 19.18 -6.10
CA ARG A 47 -16.25 19.62 -4.92
C ARG A 47 -17.70 19.90 -5.28
N GLN A 48 -17.96 20.61 -6.38
CA GLN A 48 -19.31 20.89 -6.85
C GLN A 48 -20.08 19.61 -7.21
N LYS A 49 -19.43 18.64 -7.88
CA LYS A 49 -20.05 17.33 -8.17
C LYS A 49 -20.41 16.56 -6.90
N ILE A 50 -19.53 16.55 -5.89
CA ILE A 50 -19.81 15.91 -4.59
C ILE A 50 -21.02 16.56 -3.92
N TYR A 51 -21.09 17.89 -3.89
CA TYR A 51 -22.24 18.59 -3.30
C TYR A 51 -23.55 18.32 -4.05
N SER A 52 -23.51 18.23 -5.38
CA SER A 52 -24.69 17.84 -6.18
C SER A 52 -25.18 16.44 -5.81
N LEU A 53 -24.27 15.46 -5.68
CA LEU A 53 -24.62 14.09 -5.30
C LEU A 53 -25.17 13.99 -3.88
N LEU A 54 -24.61 14.76 -2.94
CA LEU A 54 -25.13 14.84 -1.56
C LEU A 54 -26.55 15.44 -1.55
N ALA A 55 -26.80 16.49 -2.32
CA ALA A 55 -28.13 17.08 -2.43
C ALA A 55 -29.15 16.11 -3.07
N GLU A 56 -28.75 15.33 -4.07
CA GLU A 56 -29.59 14.26 -4.64
C GLU A 56 -29.90 13.17 -3.60
N PHE A 57 -28.89 12.77 -2.82
CA PHE A 57 -29.05 11.81 -1.73
C PHE A 57 -30.06 12.30 -0.69
N GLU A 58 -29.91 13.54 -0.19
CA GLU A 58 -30.83 14.14 0.78
C GLU A 58 -32.26 14.24 0.25
N ASN A 59 -32.43 14.69 -1.00
CA ASN A 59 -33.74 14.78 -1.64
C ASN A 59 -34.40 13.40 -1.85
N SER A 60 -33.60 12.35 -2.09
CA SER A 60 -34.10 10.97 -2.18
C SER A 60 -34.56 10.45 -0.81
N ALA A 61 -33.83 10.79 0.26
CA ALA A 61 -34.13 10.36 1.62
C ALA A 61 -35.43 10.96 2.17
N ILE A 62 -35.79 12.17 1.73
CA ILE A 62 -37.02 12.86 2.16
C ILE A 62 -38.29 12.25 1.54
N LYS A 63 -38.19 11.57 0.39
CA LYS A 63 -39.35 11.11 -0.41
C LYS A 63 -39.78 9.67 -0.15
N GLU A 64 -38.94 8.83 0.46
CA GLU A 64 -39.21 7.39 0.62
C GLU A 64 -39.38 6.98 2.10
N ASN A 65 -40.08 5.86 2.34
CA ASN A 65 -40.33 5.31 3.68
C ASN A 65 -39.03 4.69 4.25
N LYS A 66 -38.81 4.80 5.57
CA LYS A 66 -37.52 4.51 6.25
C LYS A 66 -36.93 3.13 6.00
N GLU A 67 -37.75 2.10 5.75
CA GLU A 67 -37.27 0.72 5.55
C GLU A 67 -36.84 0.41 4.11
N GLU A 68 -37.35 1.15 3.11
CA GLU A 68 -36.95 0.98 1.70
C GLU A 68 -35.68 1.78 1.35
N LEU A 69 -35.35 2.79 2.18
CA LEU A 69 -34.17 3.65 2.06
C LEU A 69 -32.85 2.86 2.12
N THR A 70 -32.72 1.93 3.08
CA THR A 70 -31.44 1.28 3.40
C THR A 70 -30.89 0.43 2.26
N LEU A 71 -31.77 -0.17 1.45
CA LEU A 71 -31.36 -1.06 0.35
C LEU A 71 -31.02 -0.29 -0.94
N LYS A 72 -31.70 0.84 -1.20
CA LYS A 72 -31.49 1.66 -2.40
C LYS A 72 -30.35 2.67 -2.27
N GLN A 73 -30.03 3.09 -1.04
CA GLN A 73 -29.02 4.13 -0.78
C GLN A 73 -27.60 3.59 -0.61
N ALA A 74 -27.40 2.30 -0.33
CA ALA A 74 -26.07 1.71 -0.17
C ALA A 74 -25.14 1.92 -1.39
N PRO A 75 -25.58 1.76 -2.65
CA PRO A 75 -24.75 2.06 -3.81
C PRO A 75 -24.38 3.55 -3.91
N LEU A 76 -25.32 4.45 -3.66
CA LEU A 76 -25.07 5.90 -3.74
C LEU A 76 -24.09 6.36 -2.65
N LEU A 77 -24.21 5.81 -1.43
CA LEU A 77 -23.28 6.07 -0.34
C LEU A 77 -21.87 5.55 -0.65
N SER A 78 -21.76 4.39 -1.32
CA SER A 78 -20.48 3.87 -1.82
C SER A 78 -19.83 4.84 -2.81
N VAL A 79 -20.60 5.34 -3.80
CA VAL A 79 -20.12 6.32 -4.77
C VAL A 79 -19.66 7.61 -4.10
N ILE A 80 -20.45 8.14 -3.15
CA ILE A 80 -20.08 9.35 -2.38
C ILE A 80 -18.77 9.13 -1.62
N ASN A 81 -18.62 8.00 -0.92
CA ASN A 81 -17.39 7.68 -0.18
C ASN A 81 -16.17 7.51 -1.11
N THR A 82 -16.36 6.90 -2.27
CA THR A 82 -15.32 6.82 -3.30
C THR A 82 -14.92 8.21 -3.79
N CYS A 83 -15.87 9.10 -4.05
CA CYS A 83 -15.59 10.49 -4.48
C CYS A 83 -14.84 11.28 -3.40
N ILE A 84 -15.26 11.17 -2.13
CA ILE A 84 -14.60 11.84 -1.00
C ILE A 84 -13.15 11.35 -0.86
N ARG A 85 -12.90 10.04 -0.92
CA ARG A 85 -11.55 9.48 -0.85
C ARG A 85 -10.64 10.05 -1.93
N HIS A 86 -11.10 10.09 -3.17
CA HIS A 86 -10.28 10.63 -4.24
C HIS A 86 -10.11 12.15 -4.15
N HIS A 87 -11.11 12.89 -3.67
CA HIS A 87 -10.97 14.33 -3.40
C HIS A 87 -9.88 14.59 -2.35
N ILE A 88 -9.81 13.78 -1.30
CA ILE A 88 -8.75 13.85 -0.28
C ILE A 88 -7.38 13.59 -0.90
N GLU A 89 -7.24 12.57 -1.75
CA GLU A 89 -5.97 12.31 -2.46
C GLU A 89 -5.57 13.44 -3.40
N LEU A 90 -6.53 14.00 -4.14
CA LEU A 90 -6.28 15.16 -5.02
C LEU A 90 -5.82 16.38 -4.21
N LEU A 91 -6.45 16.64 -3.06
CA LEU A 91 -6.05 17.71 -2.14
C LEU A 91 -4.65 17.49 -1.56
N ARG A 92 -4.27 16.23 -1.25
CA ARG A 92 -2.91 15.89 -0.80
C ARG A 92 -1.87 16.19 -1.87
N VAL A 93 -2.14 15.78 -3.12
CA VAL A 93 -1.28 16.07 -4.27
C VAL A 93 -1.18 17.58 -4.47
N TYR A 94 -2.31 18.29 -4.43
CA TYR A 94 -2.34 19.75 -4.56
C TYR A 94 -1.54 20.45 -3.45
N GLU A 95 -1.70 20.08 -2.19
CA GLU A 95 -0.93 20.65 -1.06
C GLU A 95 0.56 20.35 -1.16
N ALA A 96 0.94 19.19 -1.69
CA ALA A 96 2.33 18.87 -1.98
C ALA A 96 2.88 19.78 -3.10
N LEU A 97 2.13 19.94 -4.19
CA LEU A 97 2.48 20.81 -5.32
C LEU A 97 2.52 22.28 -4.95
N ARG A 98 1.66 22.74 -4.04
CA ARG A 98 1.65 24.13 -3.55
C ARG A 98 2.95 24.52 -2.85
N LYS A 99 3.64 23.54 -2.27
CA LYS A 99 4.92 23.73 -1.58
C LYS A 99 6.11 23.72 -2.52
N VAL A 100 5.94 23.28 -3.77
CA VAL A 100 6.98 23.24 -4.81
C VAL A 100 7.24 24.65 -5.31
N LYS A 101 8.50 25.10 -5.23
CA LYS A 101 8.91 26.44 -5.67
C LYS A 101 9.59 26.45 -7.03
N ASP A 102 10.08 25.30 -7.50
CA ASP A 102 10.73 25.17 -8.81
C ASP A 102 10.51 23.80 -9.49
N ARG A 103 10.84 23.72 -10.78
CA ARG A 103 10.68 22.49 -11.60
C ARG A 103 11.50 21.30 -11.11
N THR A 104 12.60 21.51 -10.39
CA THR A 104 13.48 20.45 -9.89
C THR A 104 12.81 19.70 -8.73
N GLU A 105 12.13 20.43 -7.85
CA GLU A 105 11.29 19.89 -6.78
C GLU A 105 10.05 19.14 -7.31
N LEU A 106 9.49 19.59 -8.43
CA LEU A 106 8.36 18.92 -9.10
C LEU A 106 8.72 17.48 -9.53
N SER A 107 9.93 17.29 -10.07
CA SER A 107 10.45 15.97 -10.48
C SER A 107 10.67 14.99 -9.32
N LEU A 108 10.80 15.48 -8.09
CA LEU A 108 10.92 14.67 -6.87
C LEU A 108 9.56 14.17 -6.37
N ILE A 109 8.47 14.85 -6.74
CA ILE A 109 7.09 14.46 -6.39
C ILE A 109 6.51 13.55 -7.47
N THR A 110 6.81 13.81 -8.74
CA THR A 110 6.38 12.97 -9.87
C THR A 110 7.30 11.76 -10.12
N GLY A 111 8.57 11.86 -9.72
CA GLY A 111 9.57 10.81 -9.83
C GLY A 111 9.85 10.14 -8.49
N TYR A 112 9.18 9.03 -8.22
CA TYR A 112 9.56 8.05 -7.20
C TYR A 112 11.02 7.58 -7.43
N LYS A 113 11.99 8.28 -6.85
CA LYS A 113 13.36 7.76 -6.73
C LYS A 113 13.40 6.77 -5.57
N CYS A 114 13.28 5.50 -5.92
CA CYS A 114 13.67 4.38 -5.07
C CYS A 114 15.12 4.61 -4.60
N GLN A 115 15.34 4.73 -3.28
CA GLN A 115 16.66 5.03 -2.70
C GLN A 115 17.31 3.75 -2.17
N ASP A 116 18.62 3.58 -2.37
CA ASP A 116 19.46 2.50 -1.81
C ASP A 116 19.61 2.54 -0.26
N LYS A 117 18.66 3.17 0.44
CA LYS A 117 18.80 3.71 1.78
C LYS A 117 17.60 3.28 2.62
N ILE A 118 17.83 2.49 3.66
CA ILE A 118 16.79 2.17 4.64
C ILE A 118 16.62 3.36 5.58
N GLN A 119 15.37 3.77 5.81
CA GLN A 119 15.00 4.76 6.81
C GLN A 119 14.44 4.03 8.02
N GLN A 120 15.02 4.30 9.19
CA GLN A 120 14.49 3.82 10.46
C GLN A 120 13.91 5.01 11.23
N SER A 121 12.78 4.75 11.89
CA SER A 121 12.15 5.62 12.86
C SER A 121 12.18 4.90 14.20
N GLU A 122 12.66 5.54 15.27
CA GLU A 122 12.49 5.00 16.62
C GLU A 122 11.03 5.19 17.05
N ILE A 123 10.34 4.09 17.35
CA ILE A 123 8.93 4.08 17.78
C ILE A 123 8.89 3.39 19.14
N TYR A 124 8.54 4.12 20.19
CA TYR A 124 8.35 3.59 21.54
C TYR A 124 6.91 3.10 21.68
N MET A 125 6.71 1.80 21.85
CA MET A 125 5.38 1.20 22.05
C MET A 125 5.07 1.14 23.56
N ASN A 126 4.01 1.80 24.00
CA ASN A 126 3.43 1.64 25.33
C ASN A 126 2.29 0.62 25.24
N GLU A 127 2.13 -0.27 26.23
CA GLU A 127 1.23 -1.46 26.15
C GLU A 127 -0.29 -1.13 26.12
N ASN A 128 -0.66 0.14 26.06
CA ASN A 128 -2.05 0.57 25.92
C ASN A 128 -2.27 1.09 24.50
N PHE A 129 -3.04 0.35 23.69
CA PHE A 129 -3.57 0.77 22.39
C PHE A 129 -4.56 1.94 22.54
N SER A 130 -4.07 3.07 23.04
CA SER A 130 -4.69 4.37 22.91
C SER A 130 -4.29 5.00 21.58
N ASP A 131 -4.95 6.08 21.16
CA ASP A 131 -4.64 6.88 19.98
C ASP A 131 -3.24 7.57 20.09
N GLU A 132 -2.20 6.82 20.39
CA GLU A 132 -0.84 7.32 20.59
C GLU A 132 -0.26 7.75 19.24
N VAL A 133 -0.01 9.05 19.14
CA VAL A 133 0.70 9.64 18.02
C VAL A 133 2.20 9.40 18.22
N PHE A 134 2.76 8.47 17.47
CA PHE A 134 4.20 8.24 17.45
C PHE A 134 4.90 9.38 16.72
N THR A 135 5.86 10.03 17.39
CA THR A 135 6.68 11.10 16.80
C THR A 135 8.06 10.55 16.48
N ILE A 136 8.49 10.72 15.23
CA ILE A 136 9.82 10.29 14.79
C ILE A 136 10.88 11.22 15.39
N GLN A 137 11.70 10.72 16.32
CA GLN A 137 12.72 11.50 17.04
C GLN A 137 14.00 11.74 16.21
N GLY A 138 14.25 10.89 15.22
CA GLY A 138 15.44 10.96 14.40
C GLY A 138 15.33 10.08 13.16
N LYS A 139 16.17 10.38 12.17
CA LYS A 139 16.24 9.64 10.91
C LYS A 139 17.71 9.34 10.62
N SER A 140 18.06 8.07 10.62
CA SER A 140 19.35 7.59 10.12
C SER A 140 19.17 6.96 8.74
N THR A 141 20.28 6.65 8.09
CA THR A 141 20.28 6.03 6.78
C THR A 141 21.45 5.10 6.65
N HIS A 142 21.16 3.86 6.27
CA HIS A 142 22.14 2.78 6.19
C HIS A 142 22.16 2.17 4.79
N ASN A 143 23.37 1.90 4.29
CA ASN A 143 23.57 1.25 2.99
C ASN A 143 23.45 -0.27 3.15
N VAL A 144 22.50 -0.87 2.44
CA VAL A 144 22.27 -2.32 2.43
C VAL A 144 22.64 -2.99 1.11
N ARG A 145 23.33 -2.26 0.24
CA ARG A 145 23.79 -2.77 -1.05
C ARG A 145 24.93 -3.76 -0.86
N MET A 146 24.87 -4.86 -1.61
CA MET A 146 25.92 -5.86 -1.72
C MET A 146 26.66 -5.71 -3.05
N SER A 147 27.89 -6.21 -3.13
CA SER A 147 28.64 -6.26 -4.40
C SER A 147 27.97 -7.13 -5.46
N SER A 148 27.13 -8.09 -5.05
CA SER A 148 26.35 -8.97 -5.92
C SER A 148 24.99 -8.40 -6.32
N ASP A 149 24.67 -7.15 -5.98
CA ASP A 149 23.41 -6.50 -6.38
C ASP A 149 23.53 -5.90 -7.78
N SER A 150 22.64 -6.34 -8.68
CA SER A 150 22.60 -5.91 -10.07
C SER A 150 21.71 -4.69 -10.29
N LYS A 151 20.82 -4.36 -9.33
CA LYS A 151 19.89 -3.22 -9.41
C LYS A 151 20.01 -2.31 -8.18
N THR A 152 19.34 -1.18 -8.22
CA THR A 152 19.07 -0.35 -7.04
C THR A 152 18.28 -1.16 -6.02
N CYS A 153 18.63 -1.04 -4.73
CA CYS A 153 17.90 -1.76 -3.68
C CYS A 153 16.48 -1.21 -3.59
N TRP A 154 15.49 -2.08 -3.72
CA TRP A 154 14.08 -1.74 -3.52
C TRP A 154 13.57 -2.50 -2.30
N ILE A 155 13.65 -1.84 -1.14
CA ILE A 155 13.26 -2.44 0.13
C ILE A 155 11.75 -2.35 0.31
N THR A 156 11.09 -3.50 0.39
CA THR A 156 9.63 -3.64 0.48
C THR A 156 9.15 -4.00 1.88
N ALA A 157 9.99 -4.67 2.66
CA ALA A 157 9.70 -5.02 4.04
C ALA A 157 10.96 -5.11 4.90
N MET A 158 10.77 -4.91 6.20
CA MET A 158 11.78 -5.07 7.23
C MET A 158 11.17 -5.75 8.46
N LEU A 159 11.93 -6.62 9.10
CA LEU A 159 11.55 -7.29 10.34
C LEU A 159 12.73 -7.23 11.32
N VAL A 160 12.47 -6.77 12.55
CA VAL A 160 13.43 -6.86 13.65
C VAL A 160 13.30 -8.24 14.29
N LEU A 161 14.41 -8.96 14.41
CA LEU A 161 14.48 -10.27 15.04
C LEU A 161 14.63 -10.16 16.57
N PRO A 162 14.30 -11.22 17.34
CA PRO A 162 14.38 -11.18 18.81
C PRO A 162 15.79 -10.89 19.37
N ASP A 163 16.83 -11.17 18.61
CA ASP A 163 18.23 -10.87 18.95
C ASP A 163 18.69 -9.47 18.50
N GLY A 164 17.78 -8.67 17.95
CA GLY A 164 18.05 -7.33 17.45
C GLY A 164 18.70 -7.28 16.06
N GLN A 165 18.88 -8.42 15.39
CA GLN A 165 19.23 -8.43 13.96
C GLN A 165 18.02 -7.99 13.12
N PHE A 166 18.26 -7.68 11.85
CA PHE A 166 17.20 -7.24 10.94
C PHE A 166 17.15 -8.12 9.69
N LEU A 167 15.95 -8.48 9.26
CA LEU A 167 15.71 -9.01 7.93
C LEU A 167 15.12 -7.92 7.06
N VAL A 168 15.60 -7.81 5.82
CA VAL A 168 15.07 -6.87 4.84
C VAL A 168 14.78 -7.61 3.54
N ALA A 169 13.61 -7.34 2.95
CA ALA A 169 13.23 -7.82 1.64
C ALA A 169 13.66 -6.79 0.59
N ASP A 170 14.64 -7.14 -0.22
CA ASP A 170 15.11 -6.35 -1.36
C ASP A 170 14.53 -6.94 -2.64
N TRP A 171 13.30 -6.53 -2.95
CA TRP A 171 12.55 -7.03 -4.09
C TRP A 171 13.27 -6.72 -5.41
N GLY A 172 13.91 -5.55 -5.53
CA GLY A 172 14.64 -5.13 -6.72
C GLY A 172 15.79 -6.08 -7.10
N ASN A 173 16.47 -6.63 -6.10
CA ASN A 173 17.57 -7.59 -6.28
C ASN A 173 17.15 -9.05 -6.06
N HIS A 174 15.86 -9.33 -5.84
CA HIS A 174 15.32 -10.66 -5.53
C HIS A 174 16.05 -11.33 -4.35
N LYS A 175 16.28 -10.58 -3.27
CA LYS A 175 17.01 -11.07 -2.08
C LYS A 175 16.26 -10.78 -0.80
N VAL A 176 16.41 -11.69 0.16
CA VAL A 176 16.23 -11.37 1.59
C VAL A 176 17.62 -11.25 2.20
N LYS A 177 17.90 -10.15 2.88
CA LYS A 177 19.20 -9.86 3.51
C LYS A 177 19.06 -9.86 5.03
N LEU A 178 20.03 -10.45 5.70
CA LEU A 178 20.20 -10.41 7.16
C LEU A 178 21.23 -9.35 7.51
N LEU A 179 20.85 -8.42 8.38
CA LEU A 179 21.70 -7.35 8.89
C LEU A 179 21.98 -7.58 10.37
N ASN A 180 23.20 -7.26 10.81
CA ASN A 180 23.51 -7.18 12.24
C ASN A 180 22.94 -5.89 12.87
N GLN A 181 23.14 -5.71 14.18
CA GLN A 181 22.71 -4.54 14.94
C GLN A 181 23.37 -3.22 14.47
N GLN A 182 24.44 -3.30 13.68
CA GLN A 182 25.14 -2.17 13.07
C GLN A 182 24.67 -1.93 11.62
N TYR A 183 23.57 -2.56 11.19
CA TYR A 183 22.98 -2.47 9.86
C TYR A 183 23.91 -2.94 8.72
N GLN A 184 24.88 -3.80 9.02
CA GLN A 184 25.75 -4.41 8.03
C GLN A 184 25.16 -5.74 7.56
N VAL A 185 25.13 -5.96 6.24
CA VAL A 185 24.65 -7.22 5.67
C VAL A 185 25.63 -8.35 5.99
N VAL A 186 25.17 -9.34 6.77
CA VAL A 186 25.97 -10.51 7.20
C VAL A 186 25.58 -11.80 6.47
N SER A 187 24.37 -11.86 5.90
CA SER A 187 23.89 -13.02 5.13
C SER A 187 22.81 -12.61 4.14
N HIS A 188 22.53 -13.46 3.16
CA HIS A 188 21.41 -13.27 2.24
C HIS A 188 20.97 -14.60 1.60
N CYS A 189 19.75 -14.65 1.08
CA CYS A 189 19.28 -15.71 0.20
C CYS A 189 18.51 -15.12 -0.99
N GLY A 190 18.46 -15.86 -2.11
CA GLY A 190 17.81 -15.43 -3.34
C GLY A 190 16.31 -15.72 -3.32
N VAL A 191 15.53 -14.78 -2.78
CA VAL A 191 14.06 -14.84 -2.74
C VAL A 191 13.49 -13.46 -3.06
N SER A 192 12.54 -13.40 -3.99
CA SER A 192 11.86 -12.16 -4.39
C SER A 192 10.73 -11.78 -3.42
N ALA A 193 11.12 -11.58 -2.16
CA ALA A 193 10.18 -11.31 -1.08
C ALA A 193 9.53 -9.92 -1.22
N GLN A 194 8.23 -9.82 -0.97
CA GLN A 194 7.50 -8.55 -0.85
C GLN A 194 7.21 -8.17 0.61
N SER A 195 6.85 -9.14 1.44
CA SER A 195 6.60 -8.95 2.86
C SER A 195 7.24 -10.06 3.69
N ILE A 196 7.54 -9.78 4.97
CA ILE A 196 8.19 -10.70 5.89
C ILE A 196 7.35 -10.78 7.18
N CYS A 197 7.12 -11.99 7.68
CA CYS A 197 6.44 -12.21 8.95
C CYS A 197 7.19 -13.26 9.79
N GLN A 198 7.36 -13.00 11.09
CA GLN A 198 7.97 -13.94 12.01
C GLN A 198 7.03 -15.12 12.33
N ILE A 199 7.54 -16.35 12.19
CA ILE A 199 6.79 -17.58 12.52
C ILE A 199 7.26 -18.16 13.84
N THR A 200 8.57 -18.25 14.01
CA THR A 200 9.22 -18.67 15.26
C THR A 200 10.45 -17.79 15.50
N PRO A 201 11.16 -17.92 16.65
CA PRO A 201 12.42 -17.20 16.87
C PRO A 201 13.50 -17.47 15.81
N SER A 202 13.40 -18.54 15.02
CA SER A 202 14.40 -18.94 14.00
C SER A 202 13.80 -19.23 12.63
N GLU A 203 12.54 -18.84 12.39
CA GLU A 203 11.85 -19.04 11.11
C GLU A 203 10.96 -17.84 10.78
N VAL A 204 11.04 -17.36 9.54
CA VAL A 204 10.13 -16.37 8.97
C VAL A 204 9.40 -16.96 7.77
N ALA A 205 8.24 -16.39 7.46
CA ALA A 205 7.55 -16.58 6.20
C ALA A 205 7.63 -15.29 5.38
N VAL A 206 7.83 -15.42 4.08
CA VAL A 206 7.83 -14.31 3.14
C VAL A 206 6.83 -14.55 2.02
N THR A 207 6.16 -13.50 1.57
CA THR A 207 5.37 -13.55 0.33
C THR A 207 6.30 -13.37 -0.84
N VAL A 208 6.21 -14.25 -1.83
CA VAL A 208 6.99 -14.21 -3.05
C VAL A 208 6.05 -13.97 -4.21
N ASP A 209 6.18 -12.79 -4.82
CA ASP A 209 5.35 -12.37 -5.92
C ASP A 209 6.17 -11.65 -7.00
N ASP A 210 6.25 -12.28 -8.17
CA ASP A 210 6.96 -11.78 -9.37
C ASP A 210 6.02 -11.17 -10.42
N TRP A 211 4.75 -10.98 -10.06
CA TRP A 211 3.65 -10.43 -10.85
C TRP A 211 3.19 -11.29 -12.04
N ILE A 212 3.94 -12.32 -12.43
CA ILE A 212 3.68 -13.07 -13.66
C ILE A 212 3.27 -14.51 -13.34
N ASN A 213 4.10 -15.23 -12.57
CA ASN A 213 4.00 -16.69 -12.46
C ASN A 213 4.13 -17.21 -11.04
N THR A 214 4.72 -16.41 -10.15
CA THR A 214 5.06 -16.84 -8.80
C THR A 214 4.16 -16.10 -7.83
N HIS A 215 3.29 -16.85 -7.16
CA HIS A 215 2.52 -16.39 -6.02
C HIS A 215 2.61 -17.47 -4.94
N GLU A 216 3.50 -17.29 -3.98
CA GLU A 216 3.74 -18.30 -2.95
C GLU A 216 4.15 -17.69 -1.62
N VAL A 217 4.11 -18.53 -0.59
CA VAL A 217 4.75 -18.24 0.70
C VAL A 217 5.97 -19.13 0.81
N GLN A 218 7.14 -18.52 0.99
CA GLN A 218 8.40 -19.20 1.23
C GLN A 218 8.80 -19.06 2.69
N PHE A 219 9.11 -20.16 3.36
CA PHE A 219 9.65 -20.14 4.72
C PHE A 219 11.17 -20.07 4.66
N ILE A 220 11.77 -19.23 5.49
CA ILE A 220 13.22 -19.05 5.58
C ILE A 220 13.59 -19.32 7.04
N THR A 221 14.43 -20.31 7.26
CA THR A 221 15.06 -20.52 8.56
C THR A 221 16.34 -19.72 8.61
N PHE A 222 16.69 -19.28 9.82
CA PHE A 222 17.90 -18.53 10.03
C PHE A 222 18.59 -18.96 11.32
N ASN A 223 19.91 -18.93 11.27
CA ASN A 223 20.79 -18.96 12.43
C ASN A 223 21.70 -17.72 12.38
N GLN A 224 22.49 -17.49 13.42
CA GLN A 224 23.30 -16.27 13.66
C GLN A 224 24.04 -15.70 12.43
N SER A 225 24.35 -16.53 11.42
CA SER A 225 25.09 -16.12 10.23
C SER A 225 24.51 -16.58 8.88
N GLN A 226 23.42 -17.34 8.86
CA GLN A 226 22.95 -17.98 7.63
C GLN A 226 21.45 -17.94 7.46
N LEU A 227 21.01 -17.52 6.27
CA LEU A 227 19.65 -17.70 5.79
C LEU A 227 19.55 -18.97 4.94
N VAL A 228 18.55 -19.81 5.21
CA VAL A 228 18.28 -21.05 4.46
C VAL A 228 16.82 -21.06 4.05
N THR A 229 16.57 -21.15 2.75
CA THR A 229 15.22 -21.33 2.21
C THR A 229 14.73 -22.74 2.53
N GLY A 230 13.57 -22.85 3.17
CA GLY A 230 12.94 -24.10 3.54
C GLY A 230 11.72 -24.43 2.67
N ARG A 231 10.66 -24.88 3.32
CA ARG A 231 9.37 -25.22 2.69
C ARG A 231 8.68 -24.00 2.07
N HIS A 232 7.81 -24.24 1.11
CA HIS A 232 6.93 -23.23 0.52
C HIS A 232 5.56 -23.84 0.16
N PHE A 233 4.58 -22.99 -0.10
CA PHE A 233 3.32 -23.40 -0.71
C PHE A 233 2.80 -22.33 -1.67
N LYS A 234 2.18 -22.78 -2.76
CA LYS A 234 1.63 -21.91 -3.81
C LYS A 234 0.27 -21.35 -3.42
N LEU A 235 0.02 -20.13 -3.84
CA LEU A 235 -1.24 -19.41 -3.73
C LEU A 235 -1.92 -19.38 -5.10
N GLN A 236 -3.24 -19.18 -5.09
CA GLN A 236 -4.05 -19.01 -6.31
C GLN A 236 -4.38 -17.53 -6.57
N HIS A 237 -3.66 -16.62 -5.91
CA HIS A 237 -3.84 -15.18 -5.97
C HIS A 237 -2.52 -14.48 -5.66
N SER A 238 -2.37 -13.23 -6.08
CA SER A 238 -1.21 -12.40 -5.74
C SER A 238 -1.05 -12.18 -4.24
N CYS A 239 0.17 -12.01 -3.76
CA CYS A 239 0.48 -11.88 -2.34
C CYS A 239 1.45 -10.72 -2.03
N TYR A 240 0.91 -9.63 -1.49
CA TYR A 240 1.69 -8.41 -1.22
C TYR A 240 2.11 -8.29 0.25
N GLY A 241 1.27 -8.74 1.17
CA GLY A 241 1.51 -8.64 2.61
C GLY A 241 1.22 -9.95 3.34
N ILE A 242 1.91 -10.14 4.46
CA ILE A 242 1.74 -11.30 5.34
C ILE A 242 1.83 -10.88 6.81
N ALA A 243 0.89 -11.39 7.61
CA ALA A 243 0.92 -11.31 9.06
C ALA A 243 0.61 -12.68 9.67
N ARG A 244 0.91 -12.84 10.95
CA ARG A 244 0.63 -14.06 11.71
C ARG A 244 -0.15 -13.71 12.96
N HIS A 245 -1.23 -14.44 13.21
CA HIS A 245 -2.03 -14.28 14.42
C HIS A 245 -2.59 -15.64 14.86
N HIS A 246 -2.43 -15.98 16.14
CA HIS A 246 -2.85 -17.25 16.75
C HIS A 246 -2.51 -18.53 15.96
N GLY A 247 -1.35 -18.56 15.29
CA GLY A 247 -0.89 -19.73 14.54
C GLY A 247 -1.38 -19.80 13.09
N ASP A 248 -2.17 -18.83 12.65
CA ASP A 248 -2.62 -18.69 11.27
C ASP A 248 -1.85 -17.57 10.55
N LEU A 249 -1.79 -17.68 9.23
CA LEU A 249 -1.25 -16.66 8.33
C LEU A 249 -2.39 -15.85 7.71
N PHE A 250 -2.21 -14.54 7.69
CA PHE A 250 -3.12 -13.59 7.05
C PHE A 250 -2.36 -12.99 5.88
N ILE A 251 -2.82 -13.27 4.66
CA ILE A 251 -2.14 -12.89 3.43
C ILE A 251 -3.07 -11.97 2.66
N CYS A 252 -2.59 -10.78 2.30
CA CYS A 252 -3.35 -9.84 1.48
C CYS A 252 -2.91 -9.91 0.02
N SER A 253 -3.91 -9.84 -0.86
CA SER A 253 -3.75 -9.48 -2.27
C SER A 253 -4.05 -7.98 -2.45
N GLY A 254 -4.13 -7.51 -3.70
CA GLY A 254 -4.47 -6.11 -3.98
C GLY A 254 -5.89 -5.74 -3.56
N ASN A 255 -6.80 -6.71 -3.50
CA ASN A 255 -8.22 -6.49 -3.27
C ASN A 255 -8.85 -7.45 -2.25
N ALA A 256 -8.11 -8.39 -1.67
CA ALA A 256 -8.67 -9.39 -0.77
C ALA A 256 -7.72 -9.76 0.37
N LEU A 257 -8.30 -10.28 1.45
CA LEU A 257 -7.60 -10.80 2.62
C LEU A 257 -7.95 -12.27 2.80
N PHE A 258 -6.92 -13.11 2.88
CA PHE A 258 -7.06 -14.55 3.00
C PHE A 258 -6.43 -15.03 4.30
N LYS A 259 -7.03 -16.06 4.88
CA LYS A 259 -6.51 -16.77 6.04
C LYS A 259 -6.01 -18.14 5.61
N TYR A 260 -4.77 -18.45 5.95
CA TYR A 260 -4.09 -19.70 5.65
C TYR A 260 -3.59 -20.36 6.93
N SER A 261 -3.56 -21.69 6.96
CA SER A 261 -2.81 -22.42 7.98
C SER A 261 -1.30 -22.31 7.71
N LEU A 262 -0.46 -22.63 8.71
CA LEU A 262 0.99 -22.69 8.50
C LEU A 262 1.42 -23.78 7.50
N SER A 263 0.60 -24.80 7.24
CA SER A 263 0.87 -25.83 6.23
C SER A 263 0.52 -25.38 4.80
N GLY A 264 -0.15 -24.23 4.65
CA GLY A 264 -0.53 -23.65 3.36
C GLY A 264 -1.95 -23.96 2.90
N GLU A 265 -2.78 -24.50 3.78
CA GLU A 265 -4.20 -24.74 3.48
C GLU A 265 -4.97 -23.41 3.59
N LEU A 266 -5.73 -23.06 2.55
CA LEU A 266 -6.65 -21.92 2.59
C LEU A 266 -7.77 -22.24 3.58
N VAL A 267 -7.83 -21.50 4.68
CA VAL A 267 -8.88 -21.64 5.70
C VAL A 267 -10.13 -20.90 5.25
N CYS A 268 -10.00 -19.61 4.91
CA CYS A 268 -11.10 -18.81 4.38
C CYS A 268 -10.62 -17.52 3.69
N LYS A 269 -11.50 -16.92 2.89
CA LYS A 269 -11.37 -15.54 2.40
C LYS A 269 -12.15 -14.63 3.34
N LEU A 270 -11.46 -13.74 4.05
CA LEU A 270 -12.04 -12.87 5.08
C LEU A 270 -12.68 -11.62 4.48
N TYR A 271 -12.07 -11.09 3.42
CA TYR A 271 -12.50 -9.88 2.75
C TYR A 271 -12.15 -9.95 1.27
N GLU A 272 -12.98 -9.36 0.42
CA GLU A 272 -12.73 -9.14 -1.01
C GLU A 272 -13.50 -7.91 -1.47
N ASP A 273 -12.79 -6.95 -2.02
CA ASP A 273 -13.43 -5.84 -2.73
C ASP A 273 -13.92 -6.33 -4.10
N ALA A 274 -15.25 -6.43 -4.20
CA ALA A 274 -15.95 -6.80 -5.42
C ALA A 274 -15.89 -5.73 -6.52
N SER A 275 -15.46 -4.49 -6.20
CA SER A 275 -15.30 -3.43 -7.19
C SER A 275 -14.22 -3.75 -8.23
N GLY A 276 -13.31 -4.68 -7.90
CA GLY A 276 -12.12 -4.97 -8.71
C GLY A 276 -11.05 -3.89 -8.63
N LEU A 277 -11.30 -2.81 -7.87
CA LEU A 277 -10.29 -1.82 -7.56
C LEU A 277 -9.31 -2.39 -6.53
N VAL A 278 -8.04 -2.05 -6.72
CA VAL A 278 -6.98 -2.42 -5.80
C VAL A 278 -7.13 -1.57 -4.54
N THR A 279 -7.73 -2.13 -3.49
CA THR A 279 -7.96 -1.45 -2.20
C THR A 279 -6.73 -1.38 -1.30
N GLY A 280 -5.73 -2.22 -1.55
CA GLY A 280 -4.45 -2.20 -0.85
C GLY A 280 -3.39 -1.51 -1.67
N ASN A 281 -2.50 -0.74 -1.04
CA ASN A 281 -1.33 -0.23 -1.75
C ASN A 281 -0.52 -1.42 -2.28
N THR A 282 -0.32 -1.51 -3.60
CA THR A 282 0.47 -2.57 -4.27
C THR A 282 1.91 -2.65 -3.78
N HIS A 283 2.34 -1.67 -2.97
CA HIS A 283 3.71 -1.50 -2.51
C HIS A 283 3.86 -1.53 -0.98
N GLY A 284 2.94 -2.19 -0.28
CA GLY A 284 3.16 -2.64 1.09
C GLY A 284 2.32 -1.89 2.12
N GLY A 285 1.65 -2.68 2.95
CA GLY A 285 1.02 -2.26 4.19
C GLY A 285 -0.49 -2.17 4.13
N PHE A 286 -1.17 -3.32 4.24
CA PHE A 286 -2.29 -3.33 5.19
C PHE A 286 -1.66 -3.44 6.58
N ILE A 287 -1.83 -2.41 7.41
CA ILE A 287 -1.62 -2.57 8.85
C ILE A 287 -2.78 -3.43 9.32
N LEU A 288 -2.56 -4.74 9.44
CA LEU A 288 -3.41 -5.58 10.26
C LEU A 288 -3.13 -5.16 11.70
N ILE A 289 -4.02 -4.33 12.25
CA ILE A 289 -4.10 -3.99 13.67
C ILE A 289 -4.70 -5.19 14.40
#